data_AF-E7GC38-F1
#
_entry.id   AF-E7GC38-F1
#
_cell.length_a   1.000
_cell.length_b   1.000
_cell.length_c   1.000
_cell.angle_alpha   90.00
_cell.angle_beta   90.00
_cell.angle_gamma   90.00
#
_symmetry.space_group_name_H-M   'P 1'
#
loop_
_entity.id
_entity.type
_entity.pdbx_description
1 polymer ?
#
loop_
_entity_poly.entity_id
_entity_poly.type
_entity_poly.pdbx_seq_one_letter_code
_entity_poly.pdbx_strand_id
1 'polypeptide(L)'
;RERNLKETSDNISKYMNMSDDEFIMEYTEVCSRYEHKKLILTVISIGLIISMISNIWKYFYEFLMKIFTSKSIAVVDVKNQAIVLSLIIILMISSVALFITYNMVKTIYVLNKKKILLNQVKDMRMSS
;
A
#
# COMPACT_ATOMS: atom_id res chain seq x y z
N ARG A 1 13.08 -23.39 1.91
CA ARG A 1 14.09 -22.80 1.00
C ARG A 1 14.08 -23.50 -0.36
N GLU A 2 14.13 -24.84 -0.37
CA GLU A 2 14.10 -25.66 -1.60
C GLU A 2 12.84 -25.48 -2.46
N ARG A 3 11.64 -25.39 -1.85
CA ARG A 3 10.39 -25.13 -2.61
C ARG A 3 10.40 -23.82 -3.39
N ASN A 4 10.94 -22.75 -2.80
CA ASN A 4 11.04 -21.44 -3.45
C ASN A 4 12.08 -21.44 -4.58
N LEU A 5 13.13 -22.25 -4.46
CA LEU A 5 14.14 -22.41 -5.51
C LEU A 5 13.57 -23.18 -6.70
N LYS A 6 12.82 -24.26 -6.44
CA LYS A 6 12.14 -25.03 -7.47
C LYS A 6 11.12 -24.18 -8.24
N GLU A 7 10.26 -23.46 -7.52
CA GLU A 7 9.31 -22.52 -8.13
C GLU A 7 9.99 -21.43 -8.96
N THR A 8 11.16 -20.94 -8.53
CA THR A 8 11.93 -19.95 -9.29
C THR A 8 12.52 -20.56 -10.56
N SER A 9 13.08 -21.76 -10.49
CA SER A 9 13.61 -22.49 -11.64
C SER A 9 12.53 -22.83 -12.67
N ASP A 10 11.35 -23.28 -12.21
CA ASP A 10 10.22 -23.60 -13.07
C ASP A 10 9.72 -22.34 -13.81
N ASN A 11 9.65 -21.21 -13.13
CA ASN A 11 9.30 -19.92 -13.73
C ASN A 11 10.35 -19.46 -14.75
N ILE A 12 11.65 -19.61 -14.46
CA ILE A 12 12.73 -19.28 -15.40
C ILE A 12 12.61 -20.14 -16.66
N SER A 13 12.43 -21.45 -16.52
CA SER A 13 12.26 -22.35 -17.67
C SER A 13 11.04 -21.98 -18.50
N LYS A 14 9.90 -21.69 -17.86
CA LYS A 14 8.70 -21.19 -18.54
C LYS A 14 9.00 -19.92 -19.35
N TYR A 15 9.63 -18.94 -18.74
CA TYR A 15 9.95 -17.68 -19.42
C TYR A 15 11.09 -17.82 -20.43
N MET A 16 11.94 -18.84 -20.38
CA MET A 16 12.94 -19.11 -21.42
C MET A 16 12.30 -19.78 -22.64
N ASN A 17 11.27 -20.60 -22.43
CA ASN A 17 10.59 -21.35 -23.49
C ASN A 17 9.47 -20.58 -24.20
N MET A 18 9.08 -19.39 -23.71
CA MET A 18 8.11 -18.51 -24.38
C MET A 18 8.67 -17.97 -25.71
N SER A 19 7.80 -17.68 -26.67
CA SER A 19 8.21 -16.94 -27.87
C SER A 19 8.68 -15.53 -27.49
N ASP A 20 9.46 -14.89 -28.36
CA ASP A 20 9.98 -13.54 -28.09
C ASP A 20 8.85 -12.51 -27.96
N ASP A 21 7.83 -12.58 -28.81
CA ASP A 21 6.67 -11.70 -28.75
C ASP A 21 5.87 -11.88 -27.45
N GLU A 22 5.64 -13.13 -27.04
CA GLU A 22 4.92 -13.45 -25.80
C GLU A 22 5.71 -12.97 -24.57
N PHE A 23 7.03 -13.16 -24.58
CA PHE A 23 7.91 -12.69 -23.52
C PHE A 23 7.94 -11.15 -23.43
N ILE A 24 8.05 -10.45 -24.56
CA ILE A 24 8.03 -8.97 -24.61
C ILE A 24 6.69 -8.43 -24.10
N MET A 25 5.58 -9.04 -24.48
CA MET A 25 4.25 -8.66 -24.01
C MET A 25 4.13 -8.82 -22.49
N GLU A 26 4.48 -10.00 -21.96
CA GLU A 26 4.45 -10.29 -20.52
C GLU A 26 5.39 -9.36 -19.73
N TYR A 27 6.61 -9.12 -20.24
CA TYR A 27 7.58 -8.20 -19.68
C TYR A 27 7.02 -6.78 -19.58
N THR A 28 6.43 -6.30 -20.68
CA THR A 28 5.87 -4.95 -20.77
C THR A 28 4.68 -4.80 -19.83
N GLU A 29 3.79 -5.80 -19.76
CA GLU A 29 2.65 -5.77 -18.85
C GLU A 29 3.10 -5.71 -17.39
N VAL A 30 4.04 -6.57 -16.98
CA VAL A 30 4.53 -6.61 -15.60
C VAL A 30 5.23 -5.29 -15.23
N CYS A 31 6.05 -4.74 -16.12
CA CYS A 31 6.70 -3.44 -15.90
C CYS A 31 5.67 -2.31 -15.77
N SER A 32 4.70 -2.25 -16.68
CA SER A 32 3.64 -1.23 -16.68
C SER A 32 2.81 -1.29 -15.39
N ARG A 33 2.36 -2.49 -15.00
CA ARG A 33 1.57 -2.69 -13.78
C ARG A 33 2.34 -2.33 -12.52
N TYR A 34 3.64 -2.62 -12.48
CA TYR A 34 4.51 -2.24 -11.37
C TYR A 34 4.63 -0.73 -11.26
N GLU A 35 4.98 -0.02 -12.33
CA GLU A 35 5.14 1.45 -12.31
C GLU A 35 3.83 2.15 -11.99
N HIS A 36 2.71 1.70 -12.57
CA HIS A 36 1.39 2.27 -12.29
C HIS A 36 1.01 2.12 -10.81
N LYS A 37 1.15 0.92 -10.23
CA LYS A 37 0.83 0.70 -8.81
C LYS A 37 1.79 1.43 -7.87
N LYS A 38 3.06 1.51 -8.21
CA LYS A 38 4.06 2.29 -7.46
C LYS A 38 3.69 3.77 -7.44
N LEU A 39 3.31 4.34 -8.60
CA LEU A 39 2.87 5.73 -8.71
C LEU A 39 1.65 5.99 -7.82
N ILE A 40 0.62 5.12 -7.88
CA ILE A 40 -0.57 5.27 -7.02
C ILE A 40 -0.18 5.27 -5.54
N LEU A 41 0.69 4.35 -5.10
CA LEU A 41 1.15 4.30 -3.72
C LEU A 41 1.89 5.61 -3.33
N THR A 42 2.74 6.12 -4.22
CA THR A 42 3.45 7.40 -4.01
C THR A 42 2.48 8.56 -3.88
N VAL A 43 1.48 8.67 -4.76
CA VAL A 43 0.47 9.74 -4.71
C VAL A 43 -0.35 9.66 -3.41
N ILE A 44 -0.77 8.47 -2.99
CA ILE A 44 -1.47 8.27 -1.71
C ILE A 44 -0.58 8.70 -0.54
N SER A 45 0.69 8.28 -0.54
CA SER A 45 1.64 8.63 0.52
C SER A 45 1.84 10.13 0.64
N ILE A 46 2.02 10.82 -0.49
CA ILE A 46 2.14 12.29 -0.53
C ILE A 46 0.85 12.94 -0.04
N GLY A 47 -0.31 12.46 -0.49
CA GLY A 47 -1.61 12.96 -0.04
C GLY A 47 -1.81 12.83 1.47
N LEU A 48 -1.38 11.72 2.07
CA LEU A 48 -1.42 11.52 3.52
C LEU A 48 -0.51 12.51 4.26
N ILE A 49 0.72 12.73 3.77
CA ILE A 49 1.65 13.71 4.35
C ILE A 49 1.06 15.13 4.29
N ILE A 50 0.52 15.52 3.14
CA ILE A 50 -0.14 16.82 2.97
C ILE A 50 -1.34 16.93 3.91
N SER A 51 -2.15 15.88 4.04
CA SER A 51 -3.30 15.87 4.94
C SER A 51 -2.88 16.04 6.41
N MET A 52 -1.77 15.42 6.84
CA MET A 52 -1.23 15.57 8.20
C MET A 52 -0.74 16.99 8.49
N ILE A 53 -0.08 17.64 7.53
CA ILE A 53 0.48 18.99 7.68
C ILE A 53 -0.59 20.08 7.47
N SER A 54 -1.65 19.76 6.74
CA SER A 54 -2.72 20.70 6.45
C SER A 54 -3.53 21.07 7.70
N ASN A 55 -4.07 22.29 7.68
CA ASN A 55 -4.97 22.81 8.72
C ASN A 55 -6.32 22.07 8.82
N ILE A 56 -6.49 20.95 8.09
CA ILE A 56 -7.65 20.06 8.13
C ILE A 56 -7.89 19.57 9.56
N TRP A 57 -6.82 19.35 10.31
CA TRP A 57 -6.90 18.92 11.71
C TRP A 57 -7.30 20.03 12.68
N LYS A 58 -7.30 21.31 12.26
CA LYS A 58 -7.60 22.43 13.16
C LYS A 58 -8.97 22.31 13.81
N TYR A 59 -10.02 22.05 13.02
CA TYR A 59 -11.38 21.89 13.53
C TYR A 59 -11.51 20.63 14.39
N PHE A 60 -10.78 19.56 14.04
CA PHE A 60 -10.74 18.35 14.84
C PHE A 60 -10.08 18.60 16.21
N TYR A 61 -8.95 19.31 16.25
CA TYR A 61 -8.28 19.71 17.49
C TYR A 61 -9.14 20.68 18.31
N GLU A 62 -9.78 21.67 17.70
CA GLU A 62 -10.69 22.59 18.39
C GLU A 62 -11.90 21.85 18.99
N PHE A 63 -12.45 20.87 18.27
CA PHE A 63 -13.51 20.00 18.76
C PHE A 63 -13.06 19.17 19.96
N LEU A 64 -11.89 18.50 19.86
CA LEU A 64 -11.30 17.78 20.97
C LEU A 64 -11.10 18.70 22.19
N MET A 65 -10.51 19.88 22.00
CA MET A 65 -10.24 20.83 23.09
C MET A 65 -11.52 21.31 23.76
N LYS A 66 -12.59 21.60 23.00
CA LYS A 66 -13.90 21.97 23.57
C LYS A 66 -14.49 20.85 24.42
N ILE A 67 -14.38 19.60 23.96
CA ILE A 67 -14.81 18.43 24.71
C ILE A 67 -13.96 18.27 25.98
N PHE A 68 -12.63 18.30 25.89
CA PHE A 68 -11.74 18.15 27.04
C PHE A 68 -11.93 19.24 28.10
N THR A 69 -12.17 20.50 27.70
CA THR A 69 -12.20 21.65 28.63
C THR A 69 -13.56 21.87 29.30
N SER A 70 -14.64 21.23 28.85
CA SER A 70 -15.95 21.36 29.51
C SER A 70 -15.98 20.66 30.89
N LYS A 71 -16.34 21.42 31.95
CA LYS A 71 -16.29 21.02 33.37
C LYS A 71 -17.65 20.67 34.01
N SER A 72 -18.75 20.62 33.26
CA SER A 72 -20.08 20.35 33.82
C SER A 72 -20.29 18.85 34.14
N ILE A 73 -20.66 18.51 35.37
CA ILE A 73 -20.75 17.12 35.89
C ILE A 73 -21.78 16.27 35.12
N ALA A 74 -22.93 16.82 34.72
CA ALA A 74 -23.92 16.11 33.87
C ALA A 74 -23.48 16.00 32.39
N VAL A 75 -22.54 16.85 31.97
CA VAL A 75 -21.94 16.83 30.63
C VAL A 75 -20.71 15.93 30.59
N VAL A 76 -20.10 15.59 31.74
CA VAL A 76 -18.87 14.77 31.83
C VAL A 76 -19.07 13.34 31.32
N ASP A 77 -20.20 12.70 31.61
CA ASP A 77 -20.48 11.34 31.12
C ASP A 77 -20.74 11.32 29.60
N VAL A 78 -21.57 12.24 29.11
CA VAL A 78 -21.84 12.39 27.66
C VAL A 78 -20.58 12.78 26.89
N LYS A 79 -19.74 13.62 27.48
CA LYS A 79 -18.42 14.01 26.97
C LYS A 79 -17.48 12.82 26.86
N ASN A 80 -17.35 12.01 27.91
CA ASN A 80 -16.46 10.84 27.89
C ASN A 80 -16.92 9.81 26.86
N GLN A 81 -18.23 9.58 26.74
CA GLN A 81 -18.80 8.71 25.70
C GLN A 81 -18.51 9.24 24.28
N ALA A 82 -18.66 10.55 24.05
CA ALA A 82 -18.34 11.16 22.77
C ALA A 82 -16.85 11.05 22.41
N ILE A 83 -15.94 11.22 23.38
CA ILE A 83 -14.49 11.02 23.18
C ILE A 83 -14.23 9.57 22.75
N VAL A 84 -14.76 8.59 23.50
CA VAL A 84 -14.54 7.17 23.22
C VAL A 84 -15.08 6.81 21.83
N LEU A 85 -16.28 7.27 21.47
CA LEU A 85 -16.84 7.06 20.13
C LEU A 85 -15.96 7.68 19.04
N SER A 86 -15.49 8.91 19.23
CA SER A 86 -14.61 9.57 18.25
C SER A 86 -13.29 8.82 18.06
N LEU A 87 -12.69 8.31 19.14
CA LEU A 87 -11.48 7.50 19.09
C LEU A 87 -11.72 6.18 18.35
N ILE A 88 -12.86 5.51 18.59
CA ILE A 88 -13.22 4.28 17.89
C ILE A 88 -13.38 4.51 16.39
N ILE A 89 -14.04 5.60 15.99
CA ILE A 89 -14.24 5.96 14.58
C ILE A 89 -12.88 6.21 13.90
N ILE A 90 -11.99 6.97 14.54
CA ILE A 90 -10.65 7.24 14.01
C ILE A 90 -9.85 5.96 13.90
N LEU A 91 -9.87 5.11 14.93
CA LEU A 91 -9.18 3.81 14.91
C LEU A 91 -9.70 2.91 13.79
N MET A 92 -11.01 2.86 13.55
CA MET A 92 -11.59 2.12 12.42
C MET A 92 -11.09 2.65 11.07
N ILE A 93 -11.16 3.98 10.87
CA ILE A 93 -10.73 4.60 9.61
C ILE A 93 -9.23 4.35 9.38
N SER A 94 -8.40 4.54 10.41
CA SER A 94 -6.97 4.27 10.35
C SER A 94 -6.66 2.80 10.07
N SER A 95 -7.40 1.86 10.67
CA SER A 95 -7.22 0.43 10.44
C SER A 95 -7.53 0.05 8.98
N VAL A 96 -8.63 0.56 8.42
CA VAL A 96 -8.99 0.34 7.01
C VAL A 96 -7.93 0.93 6.08
N ALA A 97 -7.47 2.15 6.34
CA ALA A 97 -6.42 2.80 5.54
C ALA A 97 -5.10 2.01 5.57
N LEU A 98 -4.71 1.50 6.74
CA LEU A 98 -3.53 0.65 6.89
C LEU A 98 -3.68 -0.67 6.13
N PHE A 99 -4.85 -1.32 6.23
CA PHE A 99 -5.12 -2.57 5.52
C PHE A 99 -5.02 -2.41 3.99
N ILE A 100 -5.61 -1.34 3.44
CA ILE A 100 -5.53 -1.04 2.00
C ILE A 100 -4.08 -0.80 1.60
N THR A 101 -3.35 0.04 2.35
CA THR A 101 -1.95 0.36 2.07
C THR A 101 -1.06 -0.88 2.11
N TYR A 102 -1.26 -1.75 3.12
CA TYR A 102 -0.55 -3.01 3.24
C TYR A 102 -0.77 -3.93 2.03
N ASN A 103 -2.02 -4.08 1.56
CA ASN A 103 -2.33 -4.88 0.39
C ASN A 103 -1.70 -4.32 -0.89
N MET A 104 -1.66 -3.00 -1.04
CA MET A 104 -0.97 -2.35 -2.15
C MET A 104 0.54 -2.63 -2.13
N VAL A 105 1.19 -2.44 -0.97
CA VAL A 105 2.63 -2.72 -0.81
C VAL A 105 2.94 -4.19 -1.11
N LYS A 106 2.14 -5.12 -0.58
CA LYS A 106 2.28 -6.56 -0.86
C LYS A 106 2.15 -6.86 -2.35
N THR A 107 1.20 -6.23 -3.03
CA THR A 107 1.00 -6.40 -4.49
C THR A 107 2.20 -5.88 -5.28
N ILE A 108 2.72 -4.70 -4.92
CA ILE A 108 3.91 -4.11 -5.54
C ILE A 108 5.13 -4.99 -5.30
N TYR A 109 5.29 -5.56 -4.10
CA TYR A 109 6.39 -6.47 -3.78
C TYR A 109 6.37 -7.72 -4.66
N VAL A 110 5.21 -8.35 -4.84
CA VAL A 110 5.06 -9.52 -5.71
C VAL A 110 5.37 -9.16 -7.17
N LEU A 111 4.87 -8.02 -7.65
CA LEU A 111 5.17 -7.53 -9.00
C LEU A 111 6.65 -7.22 -9.19
N ASN A 112 7.31 -6.62 -8.19
CA ASN A 112 8.74 -6.34 -8.25
C ASN A 112 9.56 -7.63 -8.35
N LYS A 113 9.20 -8.65 -7.56
CA LYS A 113 9.83 -9.98 -7.65
C LYS A 113 9.68 -10.57 -9.05
N LYS A 114 8.48 -10.48 -9.64
CA LYS A 114 8.21 -10.96 -11.01
C LYS A 114 9.00 -10.17 -12.05
N LYS A 115 9.07 -8.83 -11.92
CA LYS A 115 9.88 -7.94 -12.77
C LYS A 115 11.36 -8.30 -12.73
N ILE A 116 11.93 -8.55 -11.55
CA ILE A 116 13.34 -8.96 -11.39
C ILE A 116 13.61 -10.29 -12.10
N LEU A 117 12.73 -11.28 -11.95
CA LEU A 117 12.87 -12.57 -12.63
C LEU A 117 12.83 -12.41 -14.16
N LEU A 118 11.90 -11.62 -14.67
CA LEU A 118 11.80 -11.32 -16.11
C LEU A 118 13.03 -10.56 -16.62
N ASN A 119 13.59 -9.62 -15.85
CA ASN A 119 14.86 -8.97 -16.19
C ASN A 119 16.00 -9.98 -16.29
N GLN A 120 16.13 -10.88 -15.31
CA GLN A 120 17.17 -11.92 -15.33
C GLN A 120 17.03 -12.83 -16.57
N VAL A 121 15.80 -13.22 -16.93
CA VAL A 121 15.54 -14.04 -18.12
C VAL A 121 15.87 -13.28 -19.41
N LYS A 122 15.53 -11.99 -19.48
CA LYS A 122 15.90 -11.13 -20.61
C LYS A 122 17.42 -11.08 -20.80
N ASP A 123 18.17 -10.89 -19.72
CA ASP A 123 19.64 -10.85 -19.77
C ASP A 123 20.19 -12.21 -20.24
N MET A 124 19.63 -13.33 -19.76
CA MET A 124 20.01 -14.68 -20.21
C MET A 124 19.76 -14.90 -21.71
N ARG A 125 18.59 -14.47 -22.23
CA ARG A 125 18.25 -14.56 -23.66
C ARG A 125 19.17 -13.71 -24.54
N MET A 126 19.61 -12.54 -24.06
CA MET A 126 20.53 -11.66 -24.80
C MET A 126 21.98 -12.16 -24.80
N SER A 127 22.35 -12.99 -23.83
CA SER A 127 23.69 -13.58 -23.71
C SER A 127 23.85 -14.95 -24.41
N SER A 128 22.75 -15.53 -24.89
CA SER A 128 22.71 -16.80 -25.64
C SER A 128 22.76 -16.56 -27.14
#